data_AF-A0A915Q7Y6-F1
#
_entry.id   AF-A0A915Q7Y6-F1
#
_cell.length_a   1.000
_cell.length_b   1.000
_cell.length_c   1.000
_cell.angle_alpha   90.00
_cell.angle_beta   90.00
_cell.angle_gamma   90.00
#
_symmetry.space_group_name_H-M   'P 1'
#
loop_
_entity.id
_entity.type
_entity.pdbx_description
1 polymer ?
#
loop_
_entity_poly.entity_id
_entity_poly.type
_entity_poly.pdbx_seq_one_letter_code
_entity_poly.pdbx_strand_id
1 'polypeptide(L)'
;MPTIEIAVMKPPDMSQKTDRIKFFQILEEIENTACSGGRNTTEFWYLAYKRYIDELGFDDEVWEILQNDKKQFEQNLLPFLLANDKYRYDILSHDNGSVKAFRLSTEIIDIPTYSSQLIIQCANDIRNIAKRYEAEYNITTYSLLWQLADQLDVIWPQTLQDLCISALIIIPISLLIIPKPYCAILIALTVSSIALGTIGLMAFWDINLDATTMITIAMSIGFSADFAIHITYSYTTCHSNSIPHEQLSKTLEMVGWPILQASVSVLLGILPLATVNLYIVQACFKTVMLIIIIGKAA
;
A
#
# COMPACT_ATOMS: atom_id res chain seq x y z
N MET A 1 17.55 12.51 -2.56
CA MET A 1 16.31 11.99 -3.22
C MET A 1 15.94 10.69 -2.51
N PRO A 2 14.71 10.15 -2.66
CA PRO A 2 14.41 8.86 -2.03
C PRO A 2 15.31 7.76 -2.62
N THR A 3 15.88 6.93 -1.74
CA THR A 3 16.76 5.83 -2.13
C THR A 3 16.06 4.49 -1.99
N ILE A 4 16.50 3.52 -2.78
CA ILE A 4 16.23 2.09 -2.59
C ILE A 4 17.47 1.49 -2.00
N GLU A 5 17.30 0.86 -0.85
CA GLU A 5 18.30 0.03 -0.20
C GLU A 5 18.08 -1.41 -0.67
N ILE A 6 19.12 -2.01 -1.23
CA ILE A 6 19.11 -3.36 -1.76
C ILE A 6 20.08 -4.18 -0.91
N ALA A 7 19.52 -5.12 -0.15
CA ALA A 7 20.27 -6.01 0.72
C ALA A 7 20.42 -7.38 0.06
N VAL A 8 21.67 -7.80 -0.11
CA VAL A 8 22.04 -9.10 -0.69
C VAL A 8 22.42 -10.03 0.45
N MET A 9 21.55 -11.00 0.75
CA MET A 9 21.69 -11.88 1.91
C MET A 9 22.60 -13.08 1.64
N LYS A 10 22.79 -13.45 0.37
CA LYS A 10 23.80 -14.42 -0.08
C LYS A 10 24.72 -13.74 -1.08
N PRO A 11 25.75 -13.02 -0.62
CA PRO A 11 26.59 -12.23 -1.50
C PRO A 11 27.45 -13.12 -2.41
N PRO A 12 27.63 -12.76 -3.70
CA PRO A 12 28.64 -13.40 -4.55
C PRO A 12 30.05 -13.13 -4.02
N ASP A 13 30.99 -14.02 -4.33
CA ASP A 13 32.41 -13.78 -4.06
C ASP A 13 32.95 -12.73 -5.05
N MET A 14 33.04 -11.48 -4.60
CA MET A 14 33.51 -10.36 -5.43
C MET A 14 34.98 -10.46 -5.84
N SER A 15 35.76 -11.33 -5.18
CA SER A 15 37.13 -11.64 -5.59
C SER A 15 37.17 -12.51 -6.85
N GLN A 16 36.08 -13.22 -7.18
CA GLN A 16 36.02 -14.07 -8.37
C GLN A 16 35.41 -13.31 -9.56
N LYS A 17 36.13 -13.32 -10.69
CA LYS A 17 35.72 -12.61 -11.92
C LYS A 17 34.37 -13.08 -12.46
N THR A 18 34.10 -14.39 -12.41
CA THR A 18 32.84 -14.97 -12.93
C THR A 18 31.62 -14.51 -12.16
N ASP A 19 31.71 -14.53 -10.82
CA ASP A 19 30.60 -14.19 -9.93
C ASP A 19 30.33 -12.68 -9.95
N ARG A 20 31.41 -11.90 -10.05
CA ARG A 20 31.35 -10.45 -10.23
C ARG A 20 30.63 -10.06 -11.53
N ILE A 21 30.96 -10.70 -12.66
CA ILE A 21 30.30 -10.39 -13.95
C ILE A 21 28.80 -10.69 -13.87
N LYS A 22 28.42 -11.83 -13.30
CA LYS A 22 27.01 -12.19 -13.12
C LYS A 22 26.29 -11.18 -12.24
N PHE A 23 26.88 -10.77 -11.12
CA PHE A 23 26.27 -9.79 -10.24
C PHE A 23 26.14 -8.41 -10.90
N PHE A 24 27.13 -7.98 -11.68
CA PHE A 24 27.04 -6.72 -12.42
C PHE A 24 25.94 -6.73 -13.48
N GLN A 25 25.64 -7.86 -14.11
CA GLN A 25 24.49 -7.97 -15.02
C GLN A 25 23.17 -7.73 -14.28
N ILE A 26 23.02 -8.27 -13.07
CA ILE A 26 21.84 -8.04 -12.22
C ILE A 26 21.76 -6.57 -11.81
N LEU A 27 22.89 -5.99 -11.38
CA LEU A 27 22.96 -4.59 -11.00
C LEU A 27 22.60 -3.68 -12.17
N GLU A 28 23.10 -3.96 -13.36
CA GLU A 28 22.78 -3.22 -14.58
C GLU A 28 21.30 -3.36 -14.96
N GLU A 29 20.67 -4.52 -14.74
CA GLU A 29 19.23 -4.69 -14.95
C GLU A 29 18.41 -3.82 -13.97
N ILE A 30 18.84 -3.70 -12.71
CA ILE A 30 18.21 -2.81 -11.73
C ILE A 30 18.44 -1.34 -12.10
N GLU A 31 19.67 -0.98 -12.49
CA GLU A 31 20.05 0.38 -12.87
C GLU A 31 19.33 0.87 -14.13
N ASN A 32 19.07 -0.02 -15.08
CA ASN A 32 18.37 0.29 -16.33
C ASN A 32 16.84 0.30 -16.20
N THR A 33 16.30 0.04 -15.00
CA THR A 33 14.86 0.20 -14.77
C THR A 33 14.44 1.66 -14.91
N ALA A 34 13.24 1.90 -15.43
CA ALA A 34 12.67 3.24 -15.59
C ALA A 34 12.44 4.00 -14.26
N CYS A 35 12.71 3.34 -13.13
CA CYS A 35 12.48 3.84 -11.79
C CYS A 35 13.79 4.16 -11.05
N SER A 36 14.92 3.63 -11.51
CA SER A 36 16.23 3.87 -10.92
C SER A 36 16.87 5.13 -11.53
N GLY A 37 17.57 5.92 -10.71
CA GLY A 37 18.38 7.07 -11.15
C GLY A 37 19.61 6.69 -11.99
N GLY A 38 19.83 5.39 -12.20
CA GLY A 38 20.89 4.83 -13.01
C GLY A 38 22.24 4.76 -12.30
N ARG A 39 23.26 4.28 -13.02
CA ARG A 39 24.57 3.91 -12.46
C ARG A 39 25.34 5.03 -11.76
N ASN A 40 25.05 6.28 -12.08
CA ASN A 40 25.69 7.42 -11.41
C ASN A 40 25.19 7.62 -9.98
N THR A 41 23.97 7.15 -9.69
CA THR A 41 23.32 7.28 -8.38
C THR A 41 23.49 6.05 -7.50
N THR A 42 23.96 4.93 -8.07
CA THR A 42 24.23 3.70 -7.33
C THR A 42 25.42 3.87 -6.39
N GLU A 43 25.19 3.77 -5.10
CA GLU A 43 26.25 3.66 -4.10
C GLU A 43 26.48 2.18 -3.78
N PHE A 44 27.64 1.69 -4.20
CA PHE A 44 28.07 0.32 -3.97
C PHE A 44 29.51 0.31 -3.50
N TRP A 45 29.80 -0.41 -2.41
CA TRP A 45 31.13 -0.44 -1.78
C TRP A 45 32.22 -0.88 -2.76
N TYR A 46 31.93 -1.77 -3.72
CA TYR A 46 32.92 -2.22 -4.69
C TYR A 46 33.29 -1.12 -5.70
N LEU A 47 32.31 -0.31 -6.14
CA LEU A 47 32.57 0.82 -7.03
C LEU A 47 33.33 1.92 -6.31
N ALA A 48 32.99 2.15 -5.04
CA ALA A 48 33.73 3.07 -4.18
C ALA A 48 35.14 2.57 -3.89
N TYR A 49 35.33 1.26 -3.76
CA TYR A 49 36.65 0.65 -3.58
C TYR A 49 37.53 0.85 -4.81
N LYS A 50 36.99 0.69 -6.03
CA LYS A 50 37.72 1.06 -7.25
C LYS A 50 38.15 2.53 -7.20
N ARG A 51 37.21 3.45 -6.95
CA ARG A 51 37.48 4.90 -6.89
C ARG A 51 38.56 5.23 -5.86
N TYR A 52 38.55 4.56 -4.71
CA TYR A 52 39.57 4.74 -3.67
C TYR A 52 40.97 4.30 -4.13
N ILE A 53 41.09 3.19 -4.86
CA ILE A 53 42.37 2.74 -5.43
C ILE A 53 42.85 3.73 -6.51
N ASP A 54 41.94 4.22 -7.37
CA ASP A 54 42.25 5.22 -8.39
C ASP A 54 42.73 6.54 -7.73
N GLU A 55 42.10 6.97 -6.62
CA GLU A 55 42.49 8.17 -5.85
C GLU A 55 43.87 8.06 -5.18
N LEU A 56 44.31 6.84 -4.85
CA LEU A 56 45.66 6.58 -4.34
C LEU A 56 46.74 6.66 -5.44
N GLY A 57 46.35 6.88 -6.70
CA GLY A 57 47.27 7.03 -7.84
C GLY A 57 47.74 5.71 -8.43
N PHE A 58 47.01 4.62 -8.18
CA PHE A 58 47.27 3.33 -8.84
C PHE A 58 46.50 3.27 -10.16
N ASP A 59 47.21 2.90 -11.24
CA ASP A 59 46.61 2.76 -12.57
C ASP A 59 45.67 1.54 -12.68
N ASP A 60 44.83 1.51 -13.72
CA ASP A 60 43.88 0.41 -14.00
C ASP A 60 44.56 -0.98 -14.03
N GLU A 61 45.85 -1.07 -14.39
CA GLU A 61 46.63 -2.32 -14.37
C GLU A 61 46.77 -2.91 -12.96
N VAL A 62 46.99 -2.06 -11.94
CA VAL A 62 47.10 -2.49 -10.55
C VAL A 62 45.76 -2.99 -10.04
N TRP A 63 44.68 -2.31 -10.45
CA TRP A 63 43.32 -2.74 -10.15
C TRP A 63 42.99 -4.11 -10.77
N GLU A 64 43.43 -4.39 -12.00
CA GLU A 64 43.27 -5.72 -12.61
C GLU A 64 44.04 -6.81 -11.84
N ILE A 65 45.25 -6.51 -11.34
CA ILE A 65 46.03 -7.45 -10.53
C ILE A 65 45.31 -7.73 -9.21
N LEU A 66 44.84 -6.68 -8.52
CA LEU A 66 44.08 -6.79 -7.27
C LEU A 66 42.80 -7.61 -7.44
N GLN A 67 42.13 -7.48 -8.59
CA GLN A 67 40.91 -8.22 -8.90
C GLN A 67 41.14 -9.71 -9.18
N ASN A 68 42.34 -10.10 -9.59
CA ASN A 68 42.66 -11.48 -9.96
C ASN A 68 43.31 -12.26 -8.80
N ASP A 69 43.85 -11.57 -7.79
CA ASP A 69 44.43 -12.18 -6.59
C ASP A 69 43.55 -11.96 -5.36
N LYS A 70 42.84 -13.02 -4.95
CA LYS A 70 41.95 -13.02 -3.78
C LYS A 70 42.62 -12.55 -2.50
N LYS A 71 43.89 -12.94 -2.25
CA LYS A 71 44.59 -12.55 -1.01
C LYS A 71 44.89 -11.06 -0.98
N GLN A 72 45.33 -10.50 -2.11
CA GLN A 72 45.59 -9.07 -2.21
C GLN A 72 44.30 -8.25 -2.16
N PHE A 73 43.21 -8.77 -2.73
CA PHE A 73 41.89 -8.16 -2.63
C PHE A 73 41.44 -8.02 -1.16
N GLU A 74 41.46 -9.13 -0.40
CA GLU A 74 41.04 -9.15 1.00
C GLU A 74 41.95 -8.30 1.91
N GLN A 75 43.27 -8.30 1.67
CA GLN A 75 44.23 -7.50 2.44
C GLN A 75 44.02 -5.99 2.27
N ASN A 76 43.70 -5.54 1.05
CA ASN A 76 43.50 -4.12 0.75
C ASN A 76 42.05 -3.64 1.00
N LEU A 77 41.10 -4.57 1.14
CA LEU A 77 39.72 -4.24 1.51
C LEU A 77 39.62 -3.68 2.93
N LEU A 78 40.36 -4.22 3.90
CA LEU A 78 40.28 -3.76 5.30
C LEU A 78 40.73 -2.29 5.47
N PRO A 79 41.87 -1.84 4.91
CA PRO A 79 42.25 -0.42 4.90
C PRO A 79 41.18 0.48 4.28
N PHE A 80 40.55 0.05 3.17
CA PHE A 80 39.47 0.80 2.54
C PHE A 80 38.25 0.96 3.46
N LEU A 81 37.83 -0.12 4.13
CA LEU A 81 36.69 -0.09 5.06
C LEU A 81 36.99 0.73 6.33
N LEU A 82 38.26 0.81 6.75
CA LEU A 82 38.70 1.67 7.85
C LEU A 82 38.80 3.14 7.44
N ALA A 83 39.14 3.42 6.18
CA ALA A 83 39.16 4.78 5.64
C ALA A 83 37.75 5.31 5.36
N ASN A 84 36.80 4.43 5.02
CA ASN A 84 35.43 4.79 4.68
C ASN A 84 34.42 4.15 5.64
N ASP A 85 34.13 4.84 6.76
CA ASP A 85 33.18 4.39 7.78
C ASP A 85 31.77 4.11 7.21
N LYS A 86 31.35 4.82 6.15
CA LYS A 86 30.06 4.58 5.49
C LYS A 86 29.91 3.14 4.99
N TYR A 87 30.86 2.69 4.17
CA TYR A 87 30.81 1.36 3.55
C TYR A 87 31.15 0.22 4.51
N ARG A 88 31.78 0.54 5.64
CA ARG A 88 32.02 -0.43 6.72
C ARG A 88 30.72 -0.99 7.30
N TYR A 89 29.69 -0.17 7.43
CA TYR A 89 28.38 -0.61 7.92
C TYR A 89 27.53 -1.31 6.84
N ASP A 90 27.90 -1.16 5.56
CA ASP A 90 27.22 -1.81 4.44
C ASP A 90 27.62 -3.27 4.27
N ILE A 91 28.71 -3.72 4.89
CA ILE A 91 29.22 -5.09 4.79
C ILE A 91 29.11 -5.77 6.15
N LEU A 92 28.38 -6.89 6.20
CA LEU A 92 28.36 -7.79 7.35
C LEU A 92 29.34 -8.92 7.09
N SER A 93 30.31 -9.10 7.97
CA SER A 93 31.26 -10.22 7.93
C SER A 93 30.87 -11.29 8.94
N HIS A 94 31.16 -12.55 8.61
CA HIS A 94 31.18 -13.66 9.56
C HIS A 94 32.44 -13.59 10.45
N ASP A 95 32.42 -14.32 11.57
CA ASP A 95 33.57 -14.43 12.49
C ASP A 95 34.83 -15.01 11.81
N ASN A 96 34.66 -15.72 10.69
CA ASN A 96 35.73 -16.27 9.85
C ASN A 96 36.30 -15.28 8.82
N GLY A 97 35.79 -14.04 8.77
CA GLY A 97 36.20 -13.00 7.83
C GLY A 97 35.48 -13.03 6.47
N SER A 98 34.64 -14.02 6.16
CA SER A 98 33.88 -14.06 4.90
C SER A 98 32.70 -13.09 4.93
N VAL A 99 32.37 -12.48 3.79
CA VAL A 99 31.20 -11.59 3.68
C VAL A 99 29.91 -12.41 3.84
N LYS A 100 29.12 -12.07 4.86
CA LYS A 100 27.81 -12.67 5.16
C LYS A 100 26.70 -12.06 4.35
N ALA A 101 26.67 -10.74 4.27
CA ALA A 101 25.69 -9.97 3.51
C ALA A 101 26.27 -8.59 3.22
N PHE A 102 25.80 -7.95 2.17
CA PHE A 102 26.10 -6.54 1.96
C PHE A 102 24.88 -5.78 1.44
N ARG A 103 24.92 -4.47 1.63
CA ARG A 103 23.93 -3.51 1.15
C ARG A 103 24.52 -2.68 0.01
N LEU A 104 23.66 -2.31 -0.92
CA LEU A 104 23.90 -1.28 -1.93
C LEU A 104 22.67 -0.38 -1.99
N SER A 105 22.87 0.87 -2.36
CA SER A 105 21.77 1.82 -2.52
C SER A 105 21.75 2.39 -3.93
N THR A 106 20.56 2.70 -4.44
CA THR A 106 20.38 3.44 -5.69
C THR A 106 19.31 4.50 -5.48
N GLU A 107 19.44 5.66 -6.12
CA GLU A 107 18.38 6.67 -6.04
C GLU A 107 17.20 6.27 -6.92
N ILE A 108 15.99 6.62 -6.48
CA ILE A 108 14.79 6.54 -7.32
C ILE A 108 14.69 7.85 -8.09
N ILE A 109 14.29 7.78 -9.36
CA ILE A 109 13.92 8.96 -10.13
C ILE A 109 12.86 9.76 -9.37
N ASP A 110 12.85 11.08 -9.54
CA ASP A 110 11.84 11.94 -8.91
C ASP A 110 10.44 11.58 -9.43
N ILE A 111 9.72 10.76 -8.66
CA ILE A 111 8.35 10.35 -8.96
C ILE A 111 7.43 11.45 -8.43
N PRO A 112 6.67 12.14 -9.29
CA PRO A 112 5.71 13.12 -8.82
C PRO A 112 4.72 12.44 -7.87
N THR A 113 4.48 13.05 -6.70
CA THR A 113 3.63 12.48 -5.64
C THR A 113 2.22 12.09 -6.11
N TYR A 114 1.77 12.60 -7.25
CA TYR A 114 0.47 12.33 -7.85
C TYR A 114 0.36 11.01 -8.65
N SER A 115 1.47 10.32 -8.96
CA SER A 115 1.45 9.06 -9.71
C SER A 115 1.55 7.84 -8.80
N SER A 116 0.52 7.60 -7.98
CA SER A 116 0.39 6.41 -7.12
C SER A 116 0.62 5.09 -7.87
N GLN A 117 0.14 5.01 -9.12
CA GLN A 117 0.34 3.87 -10.01
C GLN A 117 1.81 3.64 -10.37
N LEU A 118 2.58 4.71 -10.58
CA LEU A 118 3.99 4.61 -10.94
C LEU A 118 4.82 4.08 -9.76
N ILE A 119 4.49 4.49 -8.53
CA ILE A 119 5.14 3.98 -7.31
C ILE A 119 4.93 2.46 -7.19
N ILE A 120 3.69 1.99 -7.41
CA ILE A 120 3.37 0.56 -7.37
C ILE A 120 4.11 -0.20 -8.48
N GLN A 121 4.13 0.34 -9.71
CA GLN A 121 4.86 -0.25 -10.83
C GLN A 121 6.36 -0.38 -10.53
N CYS A 122 6.98 0.69 -10.04
CA CYS A 122 8.40 0.69 -9.69
C CYS A 122 8.73 -0.32 -8.60
N ALA A 123 7.92 -0.39 -7.54
CA ALA A 123 8.10 -1.38 -6.48
C ALA A 123 7.99 -2.81 -7.04
N ASN A 124 7.00 -3.06 -7.90
CA ASN A 124 6.78 -4.37 -8.52
C ASN A 124 7.88 -4.77 -9.49
N ASP A 125 8.37 -3.86 -10.33
CA ASP A 125 9.45 -4.13 -11.29
C ASP A 125 10.74 -4.54 -10.58
N ILE A 126 11.13 -3.77 -9.57
CA ILE A 126 12.33 -4.04 -8.77
C ILE A 126 12.18 -5.33 -7.96
N ARG A 127 11.00 -5.59 -7.39
CA ARG A 127 10.71 -6.87 -6.70
C ARG A 127 10.70 -8.05 -7.65
N ASN A 128 10.22 -7.88 -8.88
CA ASN A 128 10.23 -8.93 -9.89
C ASN A 128 11.65 -9.29 -10.32
N ILE A 129 12.54 -8.29 -10.44
CA ILE A 129 13.98 -8.54 -10.64
C ILE A 129 14.56 -9.29 -9.45
N ALA A 130 14.32 -8.82 -8.22
CA ALA A 130 14.82 -9.47 -7.01
C ALA A 130 14.34 -10.93 -6.87
N LYS A 131 13.07 -11.21 -7.20
CA LYS A 131 12.48 -12.57 -7.20
C LYS A 131 13.15 -13.51 -8.20
N ARG A 132 13.55 -13.03 -9.39
CA ARG A 132 14.25 -13.88 -10.39
C ARG A 132 15.56 -14.45 -9.86
N TYR A 133 16.22 -13.70 -8.97
CA TYR A 133 17.53 -14.04 -8.41
C TYR A 133 17.47 -14.46 -6.93
N GLU A 134 16.28 -14.72 -6.39
CA GLU A 134 16.06 -15.06 -4.98
C GLU A 134 16.78 -16.35 -4.58
N ALA A 135 16.79 -17.36 -5.45
CA ALA A 135 17.44 -18.65 -5.20
C ALA A 135 18.97 -18.53 -5.08
N GLU A 136 19.57 -17.64 -5.88
CA GLU A 136 21.02 -17.46 -5.96
C GLU A 136 21.54 -16.50 -4.87
N TYR A 137 20.96 -15.30 -4.79
CA TYR A 137 21.51 -14.20 -3.99
C TYR A 137 20.61 -13.73 -2.84
N ASN A 138 19.37 -14.21 -2.78
CA ASN A 138 18.34 -13.81 -1.79
C ASN A 138 18.32 -12.29 -1.60
N ILE A 139 17.98 -11.58 -2.69
CA ILE A 139 17.99 -10.12 -2.76
C ILE A 139 16.70 -9.59 -2.16
N THR A 140 16.82 -8.65 -1.23
CA THR A 140 15.70 -7.95 -0.63
C THR A 140 15.84 -6.45 -0.88
N THR A 141 14.72 -5.78 -1.13
CA THR A 141 14.69 -4.36 -1.47
C THR A 141 13.84 -3.62 -0.47
N TYR A 142 14.33 -2.47 -0.01
CA TYR A 142 13.71 -1.65 1.00
C TYR A 142 13.74 -0.18 0.58
N SER A 143 12.62 0.50 0.71
CA SER A 143 12.55 1.95 0.59
C SER A 143 11.33 2.42 1.37
N LEU A 144 11.33 3.67 1.81
CA LEU A 144 10.15 4.28 2.43
C LEU A 144 8.96 4.30 1.45
N LEU A 145 9.21 4.43 0.15
CA LEU A 145 8.16 4.39 -0.87
C LEU A 145 7.53 3.01 -1.01
N TRP A 146 8.23 1.93 -0.64
CA TRP A 146 7.70 0.57 -0.80
C TRP A 146 6.60 0.32 0.22
N GLN A 147 6.71 0.91 1.41
CA GLN A 147 5.64 0.90 2.40
C GLN A 147 4.36 1.57 1.87
N LEU A 148 4.51 2.69 1.15
CA LEU A 148 3.38 3.36 0.50
C LEU A 148 2.83 2.51 -0.65
N ALA A 149 3.70 1.91 -1.47
CA ALA A 149 3.30 1.01 -2.55
C ALA A 149 2.48 -0.17 -2.03
N ASP A 150 2.95 -0.82 -0.96
CA ASP A 150 2.27 -1.95 -0.32
C ASP A 150 0.91 -1.57 0.25
N GLN A 151 0.82 -0.38 0.85
CA GLN A 151 -0.45 0.13 1.33
C GLN A 151 -1.42 0.34 0.16
N LEU A 152 -0.97 0.94 -0.95
CA LEU A 152 -1.83 1.22 -2.09
C LEU A 152 -2.27 -0.05 -2.84
N ASP A 153 -1.40 -1.06 -2.92
CA ASP A 153 -1.69 -2.34 -3.59
C ASP A 153 -2.80 -3.13 -2.90
N VAL A 154 -2.91 -3.00 -1.57
CA VAL A 154 -3.89 -3.74 -0.76
C VAL A 154 -5.26 -3.04 -0.68
N ILE A 155 -5.35 -1.71 -0.87
CA ILE A 155 -6.59 -0.94 -0.67
C ILE A 155 -7.76 -1.48 -1.51
N TRP A 156 -7.55 -1.71 -2.80
CA TRP A 156 -8.60 -2.16 -3.73
C TRP A 156 -9.15 -3.55 -3.40
N PRO A 157 -8.30 -4.61 -3.30
CA PRO A 157 -8.78 -5.95 -2.98
C PRO A 157 -9.40 -6.02 -1.58
N GLN A 158 -8.83 -5.29 -0.61
CA GLN A 158 -9.37 -5.25 0.75
C GLN A 158 -10.74 -4.59 0.80
N THR A 159 -10.95 -3.46 0.10
CA THR A 159 -12.26 -2.79 0.04
C THR A 159 -13.34 -3.70 -0.53
N LEU A 160 -13.02 -4.45 -1.60
CA LEU A 160 -13.95 -5.39 -2.21
C LEU A 160 -14.23 -6.59 -1.28
N GLN A 161 -13.20 -7.12 -0.63
CA GLN A 161 -13.33 -8.20 0.33
C GLN A 161 -14.22 -7.78 1.51
N ASP A 162 -14.02 -6.59 2.07
CA ASP A 162 -14.81 -6.04 3.16
C ASP A 162 -16.28 -5.85 2.76
N LEU A 163 -16.54 -5.40 1.53
CA LEU A 163 -17.89 -5.29 0.98
C LEU A 163 -18.58 -6.67 0.90
N CYS A 164 -17.90 -7.66 0.34
CA CYS A 164 -18.42 -9.02 0.20
C CYS A 164 -18.68 -9.69 1.56
N ILE A 165 -17.72 -9.60 2.48
CA ILE A 165 -17.84 -10.18 3.82
C ILE A 165 -18.97 -9.50 4.59
N SER A 166 -19.08 -8.17 4.52
CA SER A 166 -20.15 -7.44 5.20
C SER A 166 -21.53 -7.82 4.66
N ALA A 167 -21.70 -7.91 3.34
CA ALA A 167 -22.95 -8.35 2.73
C ALA A 167 -23.34 -9.78 3.18
N LEU A 168 -22.36 -10.68 3.28
CA LEU A 168 -22.57 -12.05 3.76
C LEU A 168 -23.00 -12.09 5.23
N ILE A 169 -22.35 -11.29 6.10
CA ILE A 169 -22.61 -11.26 7.55
C ILE A 169 -23.95 -10.57 7.89
N ILE A 170 -24.40 -9.60 7.10
CA ILE A 170 -25.68 -8.91 7.34
C ILE A 170 -26.87 -9.88 7.20
N ILE A 171 -26.78 -10.90 6.35
CA ILE A 171 -27.86 -11.88 6.13
C ILE A 171 -28.20 -12.67 7.41
N PRO A 172 -27.26 -13.39 8.08
CA PRO A 172 -27.58 -14.10 9.30
C PRO A 172 -27.97 -13.17 10.46
N ILE A 173 -27.39 -11.97 10.56
CA ILE A 173 -27.76 -11.00 11.59
C ILE A 173 -29.21 -10.52 11.39
N SER A 174 -29.58 -10.16 10.16
CA SER A 174 -30.95 -9.72 9.86
C SER A 174 -31.98 -10.86 9.99
N LEU A 175 -31.61 -12.10 9.68
CA LEU A 175 -32.44 -13.29 9.94
C LEU A 175 -32.71 -13.52 11.43
N LEU A 176 -31.72 -13.25 12.29
CA LEU A 176 -31.86 -13.38 13.74
C LEU A 176 -32.83 -12.34 14.31
N ILE A 177 -32.83 -11.12 13.75
CA ILE A 177 -33.70 -10.02 14.21
C ILE A 177 -35.11 -10.12 13.60
N ILE A 178 -35.23 -10.49 12.33
CA ILE A 178 -36.47 -10.51 11.57
C ILE A 178 -36.72 -11.94 11.06
N PRO A 179 -37.74 -12.66 11.55
CA PRO A 179 -38.00 -14.06 11.22
C PRO A 179 -38.62 -14.27 9.82
N LYS A 180 -38.23 -13.45 8.82
CA LYS A 180 -38.67 -13.54 7.42
C LYS A 180 -37.44 -13.51 6.48
N PRO A 181 -37.12 -14.61 5.77
CA PRO A 181 -35.87 -14.72 5.01
C PRO A 181 -35.80 -13.80 3.79
N TYR A 182 -36.93 -13.47 3.18
CA TYR A 182 -36.98 -12.53 2.05
C TYR A 182 -36.53 -11.11 2.46
N CYS A 183 -36.81 -10.69 3.68
CA CYS A 183 -36.41 -9.38 4.21
C CYS A 183 -34.89 -9.28 4.36
N ALA A 184 -34.23 -10.36 4.79
CA ALA A 184 -32.77 -10.39 4.95
C ALA A 184 -32.02 -10.19 3.62
N ILE A 185 -32.50 -10.83 2.53
CA ILE A 185 -31.92 -10.66 1.20
C ILE A 185 -32.11 -9.23 0.69
N LEU A 186 -33.30 -8.65 0.90
CA LEU A 186 -33.57 -7.27 0.52
C LEU A 186 -32.67 -6.28 1.26
N ILE A 187 -32.47 -6.46 2.58
CA ILE A 187 -31.54 -5.65 3.36
C ILE A 187 -30.13 -5.75 2.78
N ALA A 188 -29.62 -6.96 2.55
CA ALA A 188 -28.28 -7.15 1.99
C ALA A 188 -28.12 -6.49 0.60
N LEU A 189 -29.15 -6.57 -0.25
CA LEU A 189 -29.17 -5.91 -1.57
C LEU A 189 -29.16 -4.39 -1.45
N THR A 190 -29.97 -3.81 -0.56
CA THR A 190 -30.00 -2.35 -0.34
C THR A 190 -28.66 -1.82 0.15
N VAL A 191 -28.03 -2.50 1.12
CA VAL A 191 -26.71 -2.12 1.64
C VAL A 191 -25.64 -2.23 0.56
N SER A 192 -25.64 -3.31 -0.22
CA SER A 192 -24.71 -3.49 -1.33
C SER A 192 -24.88 -2.40 -2.39
N SER A 193 -26.12 -2.02 -2.70
CA SER A 193 -26.41 -0.95 -3.65
C SER A 193 -25.92 0.41 -3.15
N ILE A 194 -26.09 0.72 -1.87
CA ILE A 194 -25.61 1.98 -1.29
C ILE A 194 -24.08 2.02 -1.32
N ALA A 195 -23.43 0.93 -0.94
CA ALA A 195 -21.96 0.85 -0.98
C ALA A 195 -21.41 1.02 -2.41
N LEU A 196 -21.97 0.32 -3.39
CA LEU A 196 -21.60 0.51 -4.81
C LEU A 196 -21.90 1.93 -5.29
N GLY A 197 -23.01 2.53 -4.85
CA GLY A 197 -23.36 3.92 -5.13
C GLY A 197 -22.38 4.92 -4.54
N THR A 198 -21.88 4.69 -3.32
CA THR A 198 -20.86 5.54 -2.69
C THR A 198 -19.54 5.50 -3.47
N ILE A 199 -19.08 4.31 -3.86
CA ILE A 199 -17.86 4.14 -4.67
C ILE A 199 -18.03 4.82 -6.04
N GLY A 200 -19.20 4.66 -6.68
CA GLY A 200 -19.50 5.28 -7.97
C GLY A 200 -19.52 6.81 -7.92
N LEU A 201 -20.13 7.40 -6.89
CA LEU A 201 -20.17 8.85 -6.73
C LEU A 201 -18.84 9.44 -6.23
N MET A 202 -18.01 8.66 -5.53
CA MET A 202 -16.63 9.05 -5.24
C MET A 202 -15.81 9.25 -6.52
N ALA A 203 -15.99 8.38 -7.51
CA ALA A 203 -15.35 8.54 -8.82
C ALA A 203 -15.84 9.80 -9.54
N PHE A 204 -17.11 10.18 -9.39
CA PHE A 204 -17.66 11.41 -9.98
C PHE A 204 -17.09 12.69 -9.32
N TRP A 205 -16.74 12.64 -8.04
CA TRP A 205 -16.16 13.76 -7.29
C TRP A 205 -14.62 13.79 -7.28
N ASP A 206 -13.99 12.96 -8.11
CA ASP A 206 -12.52 12.88 -8.24
C ASP A 206 -11.83 12.64 -6.88
N ILE A 207 -12.45 11.79 -6.06
CA ILE A 207 -11.91 11.39 -4.76
C ILE A 207 -11.14 10.08 -4.96
N ASN A 208 -9.85 10.09 -4.65
CA ASN A 208 -9.02 8.89 -4.74
C ASN A 208 -9.38 7.89 -3.65
N LEU A 209 -9.27 6.61 -3.99
CA LEU A 209 -9.46 5.52 -3.04
C LEU A 209 -8.21 5.37 -2.17
N ASP A 210 -8.25 6.01 -1.01
CA ASP A 210 -7.21 5.95 0.02
C ASP A 210 -7.70 5.22 1.27
N ALA A 211 -6.78 4.86 2.18
CA ALA A 211 -7.10 4.21 3.45
C ALA A 211 -8.16 4.97 4.29
N THR A 212 -8.17 6.31 4.23
CA THR A 212 -9.20 7.11 4.92
C THR A 212 -10.57 6.92 4.27
N THR A 213 -10.64 6.93 2.94
CA THR A 213 -11.90 6.74 2.22
C THR A 213 -12.43 5.31 2.35
N MET A 214 -11.55 4.31 2.45
CA MET A 214 -11.89 2.93 2.77
C MET A 214 -12.63 2.82 4.11
N ILE A 215 -12.14 3.51 5.15
CA ILE A 215 -12.84 3.59 6.45
C ILE A 215 -14.24 4.22 6.28
N THR A 216 -14.36 5.27 5.48
CA THR A 216 -15.66 5.90 5.25
C THR A 216 -16.64 4.98 4.49
N ILE A 217 -16.16 4.17 3.54
CA ILE A 217 -16.97 3.14 2.86
C ILE A 217 -17.39 2.04 3.86
N ALA A 218 -16.48 1.57 4.71
CA ALA A 218 -16.84 0.60 5.75
C ALA A 218 -17.90 1.15 6.71
N MET A 219 -17.77 2.41 7.11
CA MET A 219 -18.77 3.12 7.92
C MET A 219 -20.12 3.25 7.19
N SER A 220 -20.11 3.47 5.87
CA SER A 220 -21.35 3.58 5.08
C SER A 220 -22.14 2.28 5.07
N ILE A 221 -21.46 1.14 4.99
CA ILE A 221 -22.08 -0.18 5.07
C ILE A 221 -22.80 -0.35 6.42
N GLY A 222 -22.14 0.05 7.52
CA GLY A 222 -22.70 0.01 8.86
C GLY A 222 -23.96 0.88 9.02
N PHE A 223 -23.89 2.15 8.62
CA PHE A 223 -25.05 3.05 8.70
C PHE A 223 -26.20 2.60 7.81
N SER A 224 -25.91 2.11 6.61
CA SER A 224 -26.93 1.60 5.68
C SER A 224 -27.64 0.37 6.25
N ALA A 225 -26.89 -0.55 6.86
CA ALA A 225 -27.46 -1.74 7.48
C ALA A 225 -28.36 -1.39 8.67
N ASP A 226 -27.95 -0.42 9.49
CA ASP A 226 -28.72 0.05 10.64
C ASP A 226 -30.09 0.60 10.20
N PHE A 227 -30.10 1.52 9.23
CA PHE A 227 -31.34 2.09 8.70
C PHE A 227 -32.23 1.03 8.04
N ALA A 228 -31.66 0.15 7.20
CA ALA A 228 -32.41 -0.89 6.52
C ALA A 228 -33.05 -1.88 7.50
N ILE A 229 -32.34 -2.29 8.57
CA ILE A 229 -32.88 -3.16 9.60
C ILE A 229 -33.99 -2.46 10.38
N HIS A 230 -33.79 -1.21 10.82
CA HIS A 230 -34.79 -0.46 11.59
C HIS A 230 -36.10 -0.22 10.82
N ILE A 231 -36.00 0.14 9.53
CA ILE A 231 -37.16 0.32 8.66
C ILE A 231 -37.87 -1.02 8.44
N THR A 232 -37.12 -2.07 8.06
CA THR A 232 -37.69 -3.38 7.75
C THR A 232 -38.31 -4.03 8.99
N TYR A 233 -37.64 -3.95 10.15
CA TYR A 233 -38.16 -4.46 11.41
C TYR A 233 -39.48 -3.78 11.78
N SER A 234 -39.51 -2.45 11.73
CA SER A 234 -40.72 -1.68 12.05
C SER A 234 -41.86 -1.97 11.06
N TYR A 235 -41.55 -2.15 9.77
CA TYR A 235 -42.50 -2.61 8.77
C TYR A 235 -43.07 -3.99 9.11
N THR A 236 -42.23 -4.95 9.50
CA THR A 236 -42.70 -6.30 9.86
C THR A 236 -43.47 -6.38 11.17
N THR A 237 -43.14 -5.53 12.14
CA THR A 237 -43.77 -5.50 13.47
C THR A 237 -45.09 -4.74 13.45
N CYS A 238 -45.27 -3.78 12.54
CA CYS A 238 -46.51 -3.04 12.37
C CYS A 238 -47.59 -3.92 11.69
N HIS A 239 -48.12 -4.89 12.43
CA HIS A 239 -49.24 -5.74 12.02
C HIS A 239 -50.54 -4.90 11.98
N SER A 240 -50.83 -4.31 10.83
CA SER A 240 -52.14 -3.74 10.55
C SER A 240 -52.75 -4.52 9.39
N ASN A 241 -54.04 -4.86 9.47
CA ASN A 241 -54.84 -5.45 8.37
C ASN A 241 -55.08 -4.44 7.22
N SER A 242 -54.13 -3.53 7.03
CA SER A 242 -54.17 -2.38 6.15
C SER A 242 -53.53 -2.70 4.80
N ILE A 243 -53.85 -1.88 3.80
CA ILE A 243 -53.23 -1.90 2.47
C ILE A 243 -51.71 -1.68 2.64
N PRO A 244 -50.82 -2.37 1.90
CA PRO A 244 -49.36 -2.28 2.07
C PRO A 244 -48.80 -0.84 2.06
N HIS A 245 -49.44 0.05 1.29
CA HIS A 245 -49.10 1.46 1.22
C HIS A 245 -49.32 2.22 2.55
N GLU A 246 -50.43 1.94 3.24
CA GLU A 246 -50.76 2.58 4.52
C GLU A 246 -49.81 2.10 5.63
N GLN A 247 -49.46 0.81 5.60
CA GLN A 247 -48.44 0.24 6.49
C GLN A 247 -47.08 0.90 6.27
N LEU A 248 -46.65 1.07 5.02
CA LEU A 248 -45.41 1.77 4.70
C LEU A 248 -45.42 3.21 5.21
N SER A 249 -46.49 3.97 4.94
CA SER A 249 -46.63 5.37 5.41
C SER A 249 -46.48 5.47 6.93
N LYS A 250 -47.18 4.59 7.66
CA LYS A 250 -47.14 4.57 9.13
C LYS A 250 -45.75 4.20 9.67
N THR A 251 -45.05 3.30 8.99
CA THR A 251 -43.68 2.91 9.38
C THR A 251 -42.69 4.04 9.14
N LEU A 252 -42.87 4.79 8.05
CA LEU A 252 -42.05 5.96 7.73
C LEU A 252 -42.29 7.11 8.72
N GLU A 253 -43.53 7.32 9.17
CA GLU A 253 -43.83 8.30 10.24
C GLU A 253 -43.16 7.94 11.57
N MET A 254 -43.15 6.66 11.95
CA MET A 254 -42.56 6.22 13.22
C MET A 254 -41.03 6.24 13.22
N VAL A 255 -40.40 5.78 12.13
CA VAL A 255 -38.94 5.55 12.07
C VAL A 255 -38.20 6.66 11.31
N GLY A 256 -38.88 7.37 10.41
CA GLY A 256 -38.26 8.38 9.56
C GLY A 256 -37.71 9.56 10.35
N TRP A 257 -38.44 10.07 11.35
CA TRP A 257 -37.96 11.19 12.16
C TRP A 257 -36.69 10.85 12.97
N PRO A 258 -36.62 9.72 13.71
CA PRO A 258 -35.38 9.27 14.35
C PRO A 258 -34.20 9.11 13.40
N ILE A 259 -34.39 8.50 12.22
CA ILE A 259 -33.32 8.29 11.23
C ILE A 259 -32.81 9.63 10.69
N LEU A 260 -33.70 10.56 10.37
CA LEU A 260 -33.32 11.91 9.92
C LEU A 260 -32.55 12.66 11.00
N GLN A 261 -32.98 12.58 12.26
CA GLN A 261 -32.28 13.20 13.37
C GLN A 261 -30.87 12.62 13.57
N ALA A 262 -30.73 11.29 13.46
CA ALA A 262 -29.42 10.62 13.52
C ALA A 262 -28.51 11.06 12.36
N SER A 263 -29.06 11.19 11.15
CA SER A 263 -28.31 11.60 9.97
C SER A 263 -27.81 13.06 10.07
N VAL A 264 -28.67 13.96 10.55
CA VAL A 264 -28.32 15.38 10.77
C VAL A 264 -27.29 15.54 11.88
N SER A 265 -27.35 14.73 12.94
CA SER A 265 -26.37 14.81 14.03
C SER A 265 -24.96 14.40 13.57
N VAL A 266 -24.84 13.37 12.73
CA VAL A 266 -23.55 12.99 12.11
C VAL A 266 -23.04 14.11 11.21
N LEU A 267 -23.91 14.72 10.39
CA LEU A 267 -23.52 15.84 9.51
C LEU A 267 -22.99 17.04 10.32
N LEU A 268 -23.65 17.38 11.42
CA LEU A 268 -23.18 18.44 12.33
C LEU A 268 -21.86 18.07 13.02
N GLY A 269 -21.68 16.79 13.37
CA GLY A 269 -20.45 16.29 13.99
C GLY A 269 -19.22 16.37 13.09
N ILE A 270 -19.38 16.14 11.78
CA ILE A 270 -18.28 16.23 10.81
C ILE A 270 -18.06 17.65 10.26
N LEU A 271 -19.00 18.58 10.49
CA LEU A 271 -18.93 19.94 9.95
C LEU A 271 -17.60 20.67 10.26
N PRO A 272 -16.97 20.53 11.44
CA PRO A 272 -15.67 21.15 11.70
C PRO A 272 -14.57 20.71 10.74
N LEU A 273 -14.62 19.48 10.20
CA LEU A 273 -13.61 18.96 9.27
C LEU A 273 -13.62 19.73 7.94
N ALA A 274 -14.75 20.34 7.56
CA ALA A 274 -14.84 21.16 6.35
C ALA A 274 -13.95 22.41 6.40
N THR A 275 -13.58 22.88 7.60
CA THR A 275 -12.74 24.07 7.79
C THR A 275 -11.24 23.79 7.66
N VAL A 276 -10.84 22.51 7.60
CA VAL A 276 -9.43 22.10 7.55
C VAL A 276 -8.99 21.96 6.09
N ASN A 277 -7.95 22.72 5.72
CA ASN A 277 -7.37 22.71 4.37
C ASN A 277 -6.34 21.57 4.20
N LEU A 278 -6.79 20.33 4.38
CA LEU A 278 -5.99 19.12 4.12
C LEU A 278 -6.80 18.19 3.21
N TYR A 279 -6.19 17.69 2.13
CA TYR A 279 -6.85 16.81 1.17
C TYR A 279 -7.53 15.62 1.85
N ILE A 280 -6.81 14.93 2.74
CA ILE A 280 -7.30 13.75 3.45
C ILE A 280 -8.55 14.08 4.28
N VAL A 281 -8.56 15.24 4.94
CA VAL A 281 -9.68 15.67 5.79
C VAL A 281 -10.88 16.09 4.93
N GLN A 282 -10.64 16.79 3.82
CA GLN A 282 -11.68 17.18 2.88
C GLN A 282 -12.28 15.97 2.14
N ALA A 283 -11.47 14.99 1.77
CA ALA A 283 -11.92 13.74 1.18
C ALA A 283 -12.85 13.00 2.16
N CYS A 284 -12.44 12.85 3.42
CA CYS A 284 -13.29 12.28 4.48
C CYS A 284 -14.61 13.06 4.64
N PHE A 285 -14.56 14.39 4.71
CA PHE A 285 -15.78 15.19 4.81
C PHE A 285 -16.73 14.97 3.63
N LYS A 286 -16.20 15.01 2.40
CA LYS A 286 -16.99 14.78 1.17
C LYS A 286 -17.58 13.38 1.12
N THR A 287 -16.82 12.34 1.47
CA THR A 287 -17.32 10.96 1.45
C THR A 287 -18.38 10.74 2.52
N VAL A 288 -18.23 11.26 3.74
CA VAL A 288 -19.28 11.13 4.76
C VAL A 288 -20.53 11.93 4.39
N MET A 289 -20.38 13.13 3.82
CA MET A 289 -21.53 13.89 3.30
C MET A 289 -22.26 13.11 2.21
N LEU A 290 -21.52 12.47 1.30
CA LEU A 290 -22.07 11.62 0.24
C LEU A 290 -22.87 10.44 0.81
N ILE A 291 -22.33 9.76 1.81
CA ILE A 291 -22.97 8.63 2.49
C ILE A 291 -24.31 9.05 3.10
N ILE A 292 -24.36 10.20 3.75
CA ILE A 292 -25.60 10.71 4.37
C ILE A 292 -26.65 11.02 3.29
N ILE A 293 -26.24 11.61 2.16
CA ILE A 293 -27.16 11.93 1.06
C ILE A 293 -27.73 10.65 0.43
N ILE A 294 -26.88 9.65 0.14
CA ILE A 294 -27.31 8.39 -0.46
C ILE A 294 -28.13 7.56 0.54
N GLY A 295 -27.66 7.47 1.79
CA GLY A 295 -28.35 6.72 2.84
C GLY A 295 -29.73 7.26 3.17
N LYS A 296 -29.99 8.57 2.96
CA LYS A 296 -31.33 9.17 3.07
C LYS A 296 -32.23 8.87 1.86
N ALA A 297 -31.64 8.60 0.70
CA ALA A 297 -32.37 8.40 -0.55
C ALA A 297 -32.81 6.94 -0.77
N ALA A 298 -32.20 5.99 -0.04
CA ALA A 298 -32.52 4.57 -0.06
C ALA A 298 -33.64 4.22 0.94
#